data_AF-A0A9J7MKA2-F1
#
_entry.id   AF-A0A9J7MKA2-F1
#
_cell.length_a   1.000
_cell.length_b   1.000
_cell.length_c   1.000
_cell.angle_alpha   90.00
_cell.angle_beta   90.00
_cell.angle_gamma   90.00
#
_symmetry.space_group_name_H-M   'P 1'
#
loop_
_entity.id
_entity.type
_entity.pdbx_description
1 polymer ?
#
loop_
_entity_poly.entity_id
_entity_poly.type
_entity_poly.pdbx_seq_one_letter_code
_entity_poly.pdbx_strand_id
1 'polypeptide(L)'
;MPMRYVPPCRELCDEVRTSCEASLQAVGEEWPRDCSDLPSRDDEECLEPTPGACEPLPQAFRSTCELSAGYNATSFPNSFGHLSFQQMLTSREFSLFYLSLANISTSCYTGASFALLCRMFMPECENNAQIQLCRSVCEEINVRCTPVGLGLPFSCDEFPDKNSDPGCFAVKQCEPIRYSRCMGLSYSQTSFPNLYQWPSQDFAVQTAPFVFPTYDPISDCHPDLNFVLCSIFFPQCTPEGQM
;
A
#
# COMPACT_ATOMS: atom_id res chain seq x y z
N MET A 1 39.31 2.78 14.59
CA MET A 1 39.35 3.13 13.16
C MET A 1 38.97 4.60 13.05
N PRO A 2 39.69 5.45 12.30
CA PRO A 2 39.26 6.83 12.12
C PRO A 2 37.94 6.84 11.33
N MET A 3 36.95 7.59 11.80
CA MET A 3 35.72 7.80 11.03
C MET A 3 36.06 8.70 9.83
N ARG A 4 35.86 8.16 8.62
CA ARG A 4 36.02 8.89 7.36
C ARG A 4 34.68 9.50 6.99
N TYR A 5 34.65 10.81 6.77
CA TYR A 5 33.50 11.51 6.21
C TYR A 5 33.46 11.24 4.70
N VAL A 6 32.31 10.79 4.19
CA VAL A 6 32.05 10.60 2.75
C VAL A 6 31.00 11.63 2.33
N PRO A 7 31.34 12.62 1.48
CA PRO A 7 30.40 13.64 1.03
C PRO A 7 29.46 13.12 -0.08
N PRO A 8 28.37 13.83 -0.41
CA PRO A 8 27.57 13.53 -1.61
C PRO A 8 28.37 13.77 -2.89
N CYS A 9 28.01 13.06 -3.96
CA CYS A 9 28.62 13.27 -5.28
C CYS A 9 28.23 14.64 -5.86
N ARG A 10 29.16 15.24 -6.63
CA ARG A 10 28.94 16.52 -7.32
C ARG A 10 27.77 16.47 -8.28
N GLU A 11 27.65 15.40 -9.05
CA GLU A 11 26.58 15.20 -10.03
C GLU A 11 25.21 15.23 -9.36
N LEU A 12 25.05 14.54 -8.24
CA LEU A 12 23.84 14.58 -7.42
C LEU A 12 23.57 15.99 -6.89
N CYS A 13 24.59 16.70 -6.41
CA CYS A 13 24.44 18.07 -5.92
C CYS A 13 23.93 19.01 -7.03
N ASP A 14 24.50 18.92 -8.23
CA ASP A 14 24.09 19.73 -9.38
C ASP A 14 22.65 19.44 -9.81
N GLU A 15 22.25 18.17 -9.81
CA GLU A 15 20.88 17.75 -10.10
C GLU A 15 19.87 18.32 -9.08
N VAL A 16 20.17 18.19 -7.78
CA VAL A 16 19.31 18.72 -6.71
C VAL A 16 19.28 20.24 -6.74
N ARG A 17 20.43 20.90 -6.94
CA ARG A 17 20.52 22.36 -7.08
C ARG A 17 19.64 22.86 -8.20
N THR A 18 19.75 22.24 -9.38
CA THR A 18 18.95 22.60 -10.55
C THR A 18 17.45 22.50 -10.25
N SER A 19 17.04 21.50 -9.46
CA SER A 19 15.64 21.26 -9.12
C SER A 19 15.11 22.16 -7.99
N CYS A 20 15.96 22.52 -7.03
CA CYS A 20 15.53 23.09 -5.75
C CYS A 20 16.01 24.53 -5.49
N GLU A 21 17.02 25.05 -6.21
CA GLU A 21 17.60 26.37 -5.92
C GLU A 21 16.56 27.49 -6.02
N ALA A 22 15.68 27.46 -7.03
CA ALA A 22 14.61 28.45 -7.16
C ALA A 22 13.60 28.38 -5.99
N SER A 23 13.28 27.18 -5.51
CA SER A 23 12.39 26.99 -4.35
C SER A 23 13.04 27.45 -3.05
N LEU A 24 14.36 27.24 -2.91
CA LEU A 24 15.14 27.69 -1.76
C LEU A 24 15.22 29.23 -1.71
N GLN A 25 15.46 29.87 -2.87
CA GLN A 25 15.45 31.32 -2.99
C GLN A 25 14.07 31.92 -2.71
N ALA A 26 12.98 31.23 -3.06
CA ALA A 26 11.62 31.70 -2.79
C ALA A 26 11.29 31.80 -1.29
N VAL A 27 11.99 31.04 -0.43
CA VAL A 27 11.89 31.15 1.03
C VAL A 27 12.95 32.06 1.64
N GLY A 28 13.74 32.76 0.82
CA GLY A 28 14.77 33.71 1.24
C GLY A 28 16.11 33.08 1.62
N GLU A 29 16.31 31.80 1.29
CA GLU A 29 17.54 31.07 1.57
C GLU A 29 18.42 30.94 0.32
N GLU A 30 19.74 30.90 0.50
CA GLU A 30 20.71 30.70 -0.59
C GLU A 30 21.21 29.26 -0.63
N TRP A 31 21.68 28.84 -1.81
CA TRP A 31 22.27 27.52 -1.97
C TRP A 31 23.51 27.36 -1.07
N PRO A 32 23.58 26.32 -0.22
CA PRO A 32 24.49 26.32 0.93
C PRO A 32 25.98 26.20 0.58
N ARG A 33 26.34 25.53 -0.53
CA ARG A 33 27.71 25.38 -1.02
C ARG A 33 27.78 25.10 -2.51
N ASP A 34 28.87 25.49 -3.15
CA ASP A 34 29.13 25.15 -4.54
C ASP A 34 29.35 23.64 -4.70
N CYS A 35 28.63 23.02 -5.63
CA CYS A 35 28.75 21.60 -5.95
C CYS A 35 30.13 21.26 -6.53
N SER A 36 30.86 22.26 -7.06
CA SER A 36 32.22 22.09 -7.58
C SER A 36 33.23 21.65 -6.49
N ASP A 37 32.93 21.90 -5.21
CA ASP A 37 33.73 21.46 -4.05
C ASP A 37 33.62 19.95 -3.75
N LEU A 38 32.68 19.24 -4.39
CA LEU A 38 32.39 17.82 -4.13
C LEU A 38 33.11 16.90 -5.13
N PRO A 39 33.41 15.65 -4.73
CA PRO A 39 34.01 14.65 -5.63
C PRO A 39 33.06 14.26 -6.77
N SER A 40 33.62 13.92 -7.94
CA SER A 40 32.86 13.22 -8.99
C SER A 40 32.69 11.75 -8.62
N ARG A 41 31.55 11.20 -9.01
CA ARG A 41 31.26 9.75 -8.98
C ARG A 41 32.36 8.90 -9.65
N ASP A 42 33.04 9.43 -10.66
CA ASP A 42 34.07 8.71 -11.42
C ASP A 42 35.47 8.78 -10.78
N ASP A 43 35.71 9.72 -9.87
CA ASP A 43 37.04 10.03 -9.35
C ASP A 43 37.26 9.50 -7.92
N GLU A 44 36.28 9.68 -7.03
CA GLU A 44 36.39 9.32 -5.62
C GLU A 44 35.09 8.75 -5.05
N GLU A 45 35.20 8.01 -3.94
CA GLU A 45 34.04 7.49 -3.21
C GLU A 45 33.19 8.65 -2.67
N CYS A 46 31.92 8.67 -3.07
CA CYS A 46 30.92 9.66 -2.67
C CYS A 46 29.53 9.04 -2.53
N LEU A 47 28.61 9.73 -1.85
CA LEU A 47 27.27 9.23 -1.53
C LEU A 47 26.25 9.58 -2.60
N GLU A 48 25.43 8.60 -2.95
CA GLU A 48 24.25 8.76 -3.79
C GLU A 48 23.04 8.02 -3.23
N PRO A 49 21.82 8.55 -3.42
CA PRO A 49 20.60 7.81 -3.09
C PRO A 49 20.50 6.60 -4.01
N THR A 50 20.20 5.44 -3.44
CA THR A 50 19.87 4.25 -4.23
C THR A 50 18.42 4.39 -4.71
N PRO A 51 18.14 4.48 -6.02
CA PRO A 51 16.78 4.57 -6.52
C PRO A 51 15.97 3.35 -6.07
N GLY A 52 14.78 3.59 -5.48
CA GLY A 52 13.94 2.49 -4.99
C GLY A 52 14.44 1.81 -3.72
N ALA A 53 15.39 2.41 -2.98
CA ALA A 53 15.78 1.92 -1.67
C ALA A 53 14.55 1.73 -0.78
N CYS A 54 14.37 0.52 -0.24
CA CYS A 54 13.27 0.28 0.68
C CYS A 54 13.55 0.98 2.01
N GLU A 55 12.59 1.81 2.42
CA GLU A 55 12.55 2.46 3.70
C GLU A 55 11.46 1.81 4.55
N PRO A 56 11.62 1.74 5.88
CA PRO A 56 10.56 1.23 6.71
C PRO A 56 9.36 2.18 6.67
N LEU A 57 8.15 1.63 6.78
CA LEU A 57 6.94 2.45 6.81
C LEU A 57 7.00 3.54 7.90
N PRO A 58 6.45 4.74 7.62
CA PRO A 58 6.33 5.83 8.59
C PRO A 58 5.60 5.35 9.85
N GLN A 59 6.06 5.77 11.03
CA GLN A 59 5.53 5.28 12.31
C GLN A 59 4.02 5.43 12.44
N ALA A 60 3.44 6.50 11.90
CA ALA A 60 2.00 6.76 11.92
C ALA A 60 1.16 5.71 11.15
N PHE A 61 1.75 5.04 10.15
CA PHE A 61 1.06 4.06 9.30
C PHE A 61 1.65 2.66 9.37
N ARG A 62 2.79 2.46 10.04
CA ARG A 62 3.48 1.16 10.11
C ARG A 62 2.55 0.04 10.54
N SER A 63 1.96 0.14 11.73
CA SER A 63 1.06 -0.89 12.24
C SER A 63 -0.17 -1.08 11.36
N THR A 64 -0.71 0.01 10.82
CA THR A 64 -1.93 -0.02 10.01
C THR A 64 -1.69 -0.74 8.68
N CYS A 65 -0.63 -0.41 7.96
CA CYS A 65 -0.33 -1.06 6.68
C CYS A 65 0.22 -2.48 6.85
N GLU A 66 1.00 -2.74 7.91
CA GLU A 66 1.44 -4.11 8.24
C GLU A 66 0.23 -5.02 8.46
N LEU A 67 -0.77 -4.57 9.22
CA LEU A 67 -1.96 -5.34 9.50
C LEU A 67 -2.93 -5.40 8.31
N SER A 68 -3.18 -4.29 7.63
CA SER A 68 -4.22 -4.23 6.59
C SER A 68 -3.71 -4.58 5.19
N ALA A 69 -2.45 -4.28 4.87
CA ALA A 69 -1.87 -4.45 3.54
C ALA A 69 -0.80 -5.54 3.46
N GLY A 70 -0.28 -6.00 4.60
CA GLY A 70 0.62 -7.15 4.71
C GLY A 70 2.10 -6.87 4.45
N TYR A 71 2.54 -5.61 4.47
CA TYR A 71 3.95 -5.23 4.26
C TYR A 71 4.41 -4.16 5.26
N ASN A 72 5.73 -4.06 5.47
CA ASN A 72 6.35 -3.17 6.46
C ASN A 72 7.32 -2.14 5.87
N ALA A 73 7.58 -2.19 4.57
CA ALA A 73 8.53 -1.33 3.87
C ALA A 73 7.90 -0.67 2.64
N THR A 74 8.29 0.58 2.38
CA THR A 74 7.84 1.42 1.27
C THR A 74 9.04 2.06 0.59
N SER A 75 8.84 2.64 -0.58
CA SER A 75 9.81 3.55 -1.19
C SER A 75 9.07 4.72 -1.84
N PHE A 76 9.78 5.82 -2.08
CA PHE A 76 9.29 6.97 -2.82
C PHE A 76 10.17 7.22 -4.07
N PRO A 77 9.63 7.80 -5.16
CA PRO A 77 8.31 8.42 -5.25
C PRO A 77 7.15 7.43 -5.31
N ASN A 78 5.96 7.87 -4.89
CA ASN A 78 4.73 7.10 -5.11
C ASN A 78 4.14 7.40 -6.49
N SER A 79 3.03 6.73 -6.86
CA SER A 79 2.39 6.90 -8.19
C SER A 79 1.92 8.33 -8.49
N PHE A 80 1.72 9.16 -7.46
CA PHE A 80 1.35 10.57 -7.61
C PHE A 80 2.57 11.51 -7.70
N GLY A 81 3.78 10.96 -7.75
CA GLY A 81 5.03 11.73 -7.82
C GLY A 81 5.47 12.38 -6.51
N HIS A 82 4.85 12.06 -5.37
CA HIS A 82 5.33 12.53 -4.08
C HIS A 82 6.69 11.93 -3.78
N LEU A 83 7.69 12.75 -3.46
CA LEU A 83 9.07 12.33 -3.21
C LEU A 83 9.31 11.87 -1.77
N SER A 84 8.35 12.10 -0.88
CA SER A 84 8.45 11.73 0.53
C SER A 84 7.07 11.53 1.16
N PHE A 85 7.06 10.85 2.30
CA PHE A 85 5.87 10.74 3.14
C PHE A 85 5.29 12.09 3.55
N GLN A 86 6.15 13.08 3.83
CA GLN A 86 5.69 14.41 4.23
C GLN A 86 4.95 15.11 3.09
N GLN A 87 5.51 15.07 1.88
CA GLN A 87 4.87 15.65 0.70
C GLN A 87 3.52 14.97 0.42
N MET A 88 3.49 13.63 0.53
CA MET A 88 2.27 12.84 0.41
C MET A 88 1.20 13.26 1.41
N LEU A 89 1.53 13.41 2.71
CA LEU A 89 0.56 13.83 3.72
C LEU A 89 -0.05 15.22 3.46
N THR A 90 0.76 16.13 2.91
CA THR A 90 0.32 17.50 2.59
C THR A 90 -0.39 17.61 1.24
N SER A 91 -0.46 16.51 0.49
CA SER A 91 -1.03 16.51 -0.85
C SER A 91 -2.56 16.55 -0.85
N ARG A 92 -3.12 17.05 -1.95
CA ARG A 92 -4.57 17.14 -2.13
C ARG A 92 -5.18 15.75 -2.36
N GLU A 93 -4.49 14.92 -3.12
CA GLU A 93 -4.83 13.56 -3.50
C GLU A 93 -5.00 12.70 -2.25
N PHE A 94 -4.01 12.74 -1.34
CA PHE A 94 -4.07 12.04 -0.06
C PHE A 94 -5.23 12.54 0.80
N SER A 95 -5.33 13.86 0.96
CA SER A 95 -6.36 14.46 1.82
C SER A 95 -7.78 14.11 1.37
N LEU A 96 -8.08 14.20 0.07
CA LEU A 96 -9.41 13.90 -0.47
C LEU A 96 -9.75 12.41 -0.40
N PHE A 97 -8.78 11.54 -0.67
CA PHE A 97 -9.01 10.09 -0.58
C PHE A 97 -9.17 9.62 0.86
N TYR A 98 -8.32 10.09 1.78
CA TYR A 98 -8.40 9.75 3.19
C TYR A 98 -9.78 10.10 3.78
N LEU A 99 -10.33 11.26 3.44
CA LEU A 99 -11.67 11.68 3.87
C LEU A 99 -12.79 10.82 3.26
N SER A 100 -12.59 10.30 2.05
CA SER A 100 -13.58 9.48 1.35
C SER A 100 -13.49 8.00 1.72
N LEU A 101 -12.38 7.55 2.31
CA LEU A 101 -12.05 6.15 2.51
C LEU A 101 -13.15 5.37 3.24
N ALA A 102 -13.67 5.92 4.35
CA ALA A 102 -14.72 5.26 5.11
C ALA A 102 -16.00 5.06 4.29
N ASN A 103 -16.42 6.09 3.54
CA ASN A 103 -17.64 6.03 2.72
C ASN A 103 -17.45 5.06 1.54
N ILE A 104 -16.29 5.09 0.88
CA ILE A 104 -15.97 4.16 -0.21
C ILE A 104 -16.02 2.72 0.32
N SER A 105 -15.38 2.47 1.47
CA SER A 105 -15.34 1.16 2.14
C SER A 105 -16.74 0.62 2.45
N THR A 106 -17.64 1.45 2.94
CA THR A 106 -18.96 0.99 3.40
C THR A 106 -20.03 0.98 2.31
N SER A 107 -19.87 1.76 1.24
CA SER A 107 -20.98 2.03 0.31
C SER A 107 -20.83 1.41 -1.07
N CYS A 108 -19.61 1.24 -1.59
CA CYS A 108 -19.42 0.84 -2.98
C CYS A 108 -18.21 -0.06 -3.25
N TYR A 109 -17.24 -0.09 -2.33
CA TYR A 109 -16.06 -0.93 -2.47
C TYR A 109 -15.66 -1.45 -1.09
N THR A 110 -16.25 -2.57 -0.67
CA THR A 110 -15.95 -3.26 0.60
C THR A 110 -14.47 -3.62 0.76
N GLY A 111 -13.73 -3.75 -0.35
CA GLY A 111 -12.27 -3.87 -0.36
C GLY A 111 -11.48 -2.59 -0.06
N ALA A 112 -12.12 -1.43 0.16
CA ALA A 112 -11.46 -0.12 0.33
C ALA A 112 -11.11 0.14 1.78
N SER A 113 -10.31 -0.76 2.32
CA SER A 113 -9.74 -0.64 3.65
C SER A 113 -8.50 0.25 3.64
N PHE A 114 -7.89 0.42 4.82
CA PHE A 114 -6.56 0.98 4.93
C PHE A 114 -5.53 0.30 4.02
N ALA A 115 -5.78 -0.94 3.57
CA ALA A 115 -4.94 -1.61 2.60
C ALA A 115 -4.80 -0.84 1.29
N LEU A 116 -5.90 -0.32 0.72
CA LEU A 116 -5.85 0.46 -0.52
C LEU A 116 -5.16 1.79 -0.31
N LEU A 117 -5.41 2.46 0.82
CA LEU A 117 -4.71 3.69 1.16
C LEU A 117 -3.20 3.47 1.20
N CYS A 118 -2.77 2.41 1.88
CA CYS A 118 -1.37 2.03 1.94
C CYS A 118 -0.81 1.76 0.53
N ARG A 119 -1.47 0.90 -0.27
CA ARG A 119 -1.01 0.53 -1.62
C ARG A 119 -1.01 1.69 -2.63
N MET A 120 -1.91 2.66 -2.49
CA MET A 120 -1.96 3.85 -3.36
C MET A 120 -0.90 4.88 -3.03
N PHE A 121 -0.67 5.14 -1.74
CA PHE A 121 0.12 6.27 -1.29
C PHE A 121 1.51 5.90 -0.75
N MET A 122 1.69 4.67 -0.27
CA MET A 122 2.92 4.12 0.29
C MET A 122 3.20 2.75 -0.34
N PRO A 123 3.60 2.69 -1.62
CA PRO A 123 3.72 1.42 -2.35
C PRO A 123 4.64 0.44 -1.64
N GLU A 124 4.30 -0.84 -1.71
CA GLU A 124 5.12 -1.90 -1.09
C GLU A 124 6.52 -1.90 -1.71
N CYS A 125 7.54 -2.11 -0.89
CA CYS A 125 8.92 -2.24 -1.37
C CYS A 125 9.51 -3.57 -0.91
N GLU A 126 9.90 -4.39 -1.87
CA GLU A 126 10.53 -5.69 -1.63
C GLU A 126 11.80 -5.79 -2.47
N ASN A 127 12.94 -6.11 -1.86
CA ASN A 127 14.23 -6.25 -2.55
C ASN A 127 14.63 -5.03 -3.42
N ASN A 128 14.34 -3.81 -2.95
CA ASN A 128 14.50 -2.54 -3.69
C ASN A 128 13.67 -2.42 -4.97
N ALA A 129 12.68 -3.28 -5.16
CA ALA A 129 11.66 -3.15 -6.19
C ALA A 129 10.39 -2.59 -5.55
N GLN A 130 9.89 -1.50 -6.13
CA GLN A 130 8.63 -0.90 -5.71
C GLN A 130 7.46 -1.59 -6.42
N ILE A 131 6.46 -1.99 -5.65
CA ILE A 131 5.24 -2.64 -6.10
C ILE A 131 4.08 -1.65 -5.94
N GLN A 132 3.70 -1.02 -7.05
CA GLN A 132 2.61 -0.05 -7.09
C GLN A 132 1.25 -0.71 -7.33
N LEU A 133 0.16 -0.02 -6.99
CA LEU A 133 -1.19 -0.45 -7.33
C LEU A 133 -1.40 -0.42 -8.85
N CYS A 134 -2.00 -1.46 -9.43
CA CYS A 134 -2.37 -1.45 -10.84
C CYS A 134 -3.51 -0.46 -11.11
N ARG A 135 -3.46 0.20 -12.28
CA ARG A 135 -4.53 1.06 -12.82
C ARG A 135 -5.91 0.43 -12.78
N SER A 136 -6.01 -0.86 -13.12
CA SER A 136 -7.28 -1.58 -13.14
C SER A 136 -8.01 -1.57 -11.78
N VAL A 137 -7.27 -1.53 -10.66
CA VAL A 137 -7.90 -1.46 -9.33
C VAL A 137 -8.49 -0.08 -9.08
N CYS A 138 -7.78 0.99 -9.46
CA CYS A 138 -8.31 2.35 -9.40
C CYS A 138 -9.57 2.51 -10.25
N GLU A 139 -9.54 2.00 -11.49
CA GLU A 139 -10.68 2.03 -12.41
C GLU A 139 -11.88 1.28 -11.87
N GLU A 140 -11.66 0.11 -11.25
CA GLU A 140 -12.73 -0.69 -10.64
C GLU A 140 -13.44 0.08 -9.51
N ILE A 141 -12.68 0.72 -8.61
CA ILE A 141 -13.24 1.56 -7.55
C ILE A 141 -14.08 2.67 -8.17
N ASN A 142 -13.55 3.33 -9.21
CA ASN A 142 -14.25 4.44 -9.84
C ASN A 142 -15.55 4.00 -10.51
N VAL A 143 -15.56 2.85 -11.19
CA VAL A 143 -16.76 2.26 -11.80
C VAL A 143 -17.83 1.96 -10.75
N ARG A 144 -17.45 1.40 -9.60
CA ARG A 144 -18.39 1.04 -8.52
C ARG A 144 -18.88 2.24 -7.71
N CYS A 145 -18.03 3.24 -7.51
CA CYS A 145 -18.30 4.35 -6.59
C CYS A 145 -18.82 5.63 -7.24
N THR A 146 -18.55 5.85 -8.54
CA THR A 146 -19.11 7.00 -9.28
C THR A 146 -20.64 7.06 -9.25
N PRO A 147 -21.40 5.96 -9.43
CA PRO A 147 -22.86 5.98 -9.39
C PRO A 147 -23.47 6.48 -8.07
N VAL A 148 -22.73 6.32 -6.96
CA VAL A 148 -23.15 6.78 -5.62
C VAL A 148 -22.51 8.12 -5.22
N GLY A 149 -21.85 8.80 -6.16
CA GLY A 149 -21.21 10.11 -5.91
C GLY A 149 -19.91 10.04 -5.12
N LEU A 150 -19.29 8.85 -5.02
CA LEU A 150 -18.03 8.60 -4.31
C LEU A 150 -16.88 8.25 -5.27
N GLY A 151 -16.95 8.72 -6.51
CA GLY A 151 -15.88 8.55 -7.49
C GLY A 151 -14.54 9.10 -6.98
N LEU A 152 -13.44 8.53 -7.46
CA LEU A 152 -12.10 8.92 -7.01
C LEU A 152 -11.79 10.37 -7.42
N PRO A 153 -11.11 11.16 -6.57
CA PRO A 153 -10.85 12.57 -6.82
C PRO A 153 -9.65 12.83 -7.74
N PHE A 154 -9.07 11.79 -8.35
CA PHE A 154 -7.86 11.83 -9.17
C PHE A 154 -7.96 10.85 -10.35
N SER A 155 -7.08 11.03 -11.35
CA SER A 155 -7.01 10.14 -12.52
C SER A 155 -6.40 8.79 -12.15
N CYS A 156 -6.90 7.72 -12.77
CA CYS A 156 -6.28 6.40 -12.66
C CYS A 156 -5.04 6.25 -13.56
N ASP A 157 -4.78 7.22 -14.46
CA ASP A 157 -3.60 7.19 -15.33
C ASP A 157 -2.27 7.31 -14.57
N GLU A 158 -2.30 7.83 -13.34
CA GLU A 158 -1.15 7.90 -12.43
C GLU A 158 -0.60 6.51 -12.06
N PHE A 159 -1.44 5.48 -12.17
CA PHE A 159 -1.07 4.10 -11.83
C PHE A 159 -0.62 3.32 -13.08
N PRO A 160 0.33 2.38 -12.91
CA PRO A 160 0.83 1.57 -14.01
C PRO A 160 -0.27 0.64 -14.58
N ASP A 161 -0.28 0.49 -15.89
CA ASP A 161 -1.11 -0.51 -16.57
C ASP A 161 -0.47 -1.89 -16.40
N LYS A 162 -1.29 -2.92 -16.17
CA LYS A 162 -0.82 -4.29 -15.94
C LYS A 162 -0.04 -4.87 -17.13
N ASN A 163 -0.29 -4.40 -18.35
CA ASN A 163 0.47 -4.80 -19.52
C ASN A 163 1.85 -4.12 -19.57
N SER A 164 1.96 -2.90 -19.04
CA SER A 164 3.24 -2.18 -18.94
C SER A 164 4.09 -2.62 -17.75
N ASP A 165 3.44 -2.94 -16.63
CA ASP A 165 4.09 -3.46 -15.43
C ASP A 165 3.32 -4.69 -14.92
N PRO A 166 3.72 -5.90 -15.32
CA PRO A 166 3.11 -7.14 -14.84
C PRO A 166 3.28 -7.36 -13.33
N GLY A 167 4.22 -6.63 -12.70
CA GLY A 167 4.54 -6.72 -11.28
C GLY A 167 3.68 -5.83 -10.39
N CYS A 168 2.82 -4.97 -10.96
CA CYS A 168 1.93 -4.13 -10.16
C CYS A 168 0.95 -4.98 -9.34
N PHE A 169 0.58 -4.46 -8.17
CA PHE A 169 -0.40 -5.07 -7.29
C PHE A 169 -1.81 -4.91 -7.85
N ALA A 170 -2.41 -6.03 -8.26
CA ALA A 170 -3.84 -6.13 -8.49
C ALA A 170 -4.49 -6.87 -7.31
N VAL A 171 -5.71 -6.49 -6.94
CA VAL A 171 -6.51 -7.26 -5.99
C VAL A 171 -6.64 -8.68 -6.53
N LYS A 172 -6.15 -9.67 -5.75
CA LYS A 172 -6.23 -11.08 -6.15
C LYS A 172 -7.70 -11.46 -6.30
N GLN A 173 -8.03 -12.03 -7.45
CA GLN A 173 -9.34 -12.66 -7.68
C GLN A 173 -9.55 -13.80 -6.68
N CYS A 174 -10.82 -14.18 -6.48
CA CYS A 174 -11.25 -15.22 -5.57
C CYS A 174 -10.28 -16.42 -5.50
N GLU A 175 -9.85 -16.77 -4.30
CA GLU A 175 -8.96 -17.89 -4.02
C GLU A 175 -9.70 -19.03 -3.30
N PRO A 176 -9.32 -20.31 -3.49
CA PRO A 176 -9.95 -21.42 -2.79
C PRO A 176 -9.66 -21.35 -1.28
N ILE A 177 -10.65 -21.73 -0.46
CA ILE A 177 -10.49 -21.80 1.00
C ILE A 177 -9.51 -22.92 1.36
N ARG A 178 -8.45 -22.56 2.11
CA ARG A 178 -7.38 -23.47 2.54
C ARG A 178 -7.53 -23.94 3.99
N TYR A 179 -8.36 -23.28 4.79
CA TYR A 179 -8.55 -23.66 6.18
C TYR A 179 -9.53 -24.83 6.30
N SER A 180 -9.07 -25.94 6.88
CA SER A 180 -9.77 -27.22 6.82
C SER A 180 -11.15 -27.23 7.45
N ARG A 181 -11.36 -26.48 8.54
CA ARG A 181 -12.68 -26.36 9.20
C ARG A 181 -13.70 -25.60 8.34
N CYS A 182 -13.23 -24.79 7.38
CA CYS A 182 -14.07 -24.02 6.47
C CYS A 182 -14.13 -24.61 5.06
N MET A 183 -13.55 -25.79 4.82
CA MET A 183 -13.73 -26.51 3.57
C MET A 183 -15.10 -27.21 3.55
N GLY A 184 -15.79 -27.18 2.40
CA GLY A 184 -17.06 -27.89 2.21
C GLY A 184 -18.32 -27.12 2.65
N LEU A 185 -18.22 -25.80 2.84
CA LEU A 185 -19.37 -24.92 3.00
C LEU A 185 -20.14 -24.79 1.68
N SER A 186 -21.26 -24.06 1.70
CA SER A 186 -22.01 -23.71 0.48
C SER A 186 -21.23 -22.86 -0.53
N TYR A 187 -20.05 -22.39 -0.15
CA TYR A 187 -19.10 -21.69 -1.00
C TYR A 187 -17.68 -22.24 -0.77
N SER A 188 -16.86 -22.22 -1.81
CA SER A 188 -15.47 -22.73 -1.79
C SER A 188 -14.41 -21.67 -2.03
N GLN A 189 -14.84 -20.47 -2.42
CA GLN A 189 -13.97 -19.37 -2.84
C GLN A 189 -14.08 -18.21 -1.85
N THR A 190 -12.93 -17.66 -1.48
CA THR A 190 -12.80 -16.52 -0.58
C THR A 190 -11.97 -15.42 -1.20
N SER A 191 -12.10 -14.21 -0.67
CA SER A 191 -11.26 -13.07 -0.99
C SER A 191 -10.96 -12.32 0.30
N PHE A 192 -9.93 -11.50 0.24
CA PHE A 192 -9.46 -10.68 1.35
C PHE A 192 -9.39 -9.21 0.90
N PRO A 193 -9.56 -8.25 1.82
CA PRO A 193 -9.55 -8.42 3.27
C PRO A 193 -10.84 -9.03 3.86
N ASN A 194 -10.78 -9.71 5.01
CA ASN A 194 -11.99 -10.22 5.66
C ASN A 194 -12.70 -9.14 6.50
N LEU A 195 -13.80 -9.49 7.20
CA LEU A 195 -14.57 -8.52 8.01
C LEU A 195 -13.72 -7.86 9.13
N TYR A 196 -12.63 -8.50 9.55
CA TYR A 196 -11.66 -7.96 10.51
C TYR A 196 -10.49 -7.21 9.85
N GLN A 197 -10.58 -6.94 8.54
CA GLN A 197 -9.55 -6.32 7.73
C GLN A 197 -8.22 -7.10 7.68
N TRP A 198 -8.26 -8.42 7.90
CA TRP A 198 -7.06 -9.23 7.73
C TRP A 198 -6.63 -9.21 6.27
N PRO A 199 -5.32 -9.14 5.98
CA PRO A 199 -4.84 -8.74 4.66
C PRO A 199 -4.88 -9.87 3.63
N SER A 200 -4.84 -11.12 4.09
CA SER A 200 -4.69 -12.27 3.22
C SER A 200 -5.21 -13.55 3.86
N GLN A 201 -5.50 -14.53 3.00
CA GLN A 201 -5.81 -15.87 3.47
C GLN A 201 -4.65 -16.51 4.25
N ASP A 202 -3.39 -16.22 3.91
CA ASP A 202 -2.24 -16.76 4.66
C ASP A 202 -2.25 -16.28 6.11
N PHE A 203 -2.56 -15.01 6.34
CA PHE A 203 -2.73 -14.47 7.68
C PHE A 203 -3.91 -15.12 8.41
N ALA A 204 -5.04 -15.29 7.71
CA ALA A 204 -6.23 -15.93 8.27
C ALA A 204 -6.00 -17.39 8.65
N VAL A 205 -5.33 -18.18 7.79
CA VAL A 205 -5.01 -19.59 8.04
C VAL A 205 -4.05 -19.75 9.22
N GLN A 206 -3.09 -18.82 9.39
CA GLN A 206 -2.17 -18.84 10.54
C GLN A 206 -2.86 -18.47 11.86
N THR A 207 -3.85 -17.58 11.81
CA THR A 207 -4.54 -17.07 13.01
C THR A 207 -5.73 -17.94 13.42
N ALA A 208 -6.41 -18.57 12.46
CA ALA A 208 -7.60 -19.38 12.69
C ALA A 208 -7.42 -20.52 13.71
N PRO A 209 -6.29 -21.24 13.80
CA PRO A 209 -6.04 -22.24 14.83
C PRO A 209 -6.07 -21.72 16.26
N PHE A 210 -5.85 -20.41 16.48
CA PHE A 210 -5.94 -19.80 17.80
C PHE A 210 -7.34 -19.25 18.09
N VAL A 211 -8.06 -18.84 17.06
CA VAL A 211 -9.38 -18.20 17.19
C VAL A 211 -10.51 -19.24 17.24
N PHE A 212 -10.54 -20.17 16.29
CA PHE A 212 -11.66 -21.11 16.14
C PHE A 212 -11.88 -22.02 17.36
N PRO A 213 -10.85 -22.57 18.04
CA PRO A 213 -11.06 -23.39 19.24
C PRO A 213 -11.72 -22.66 20.40
N THR A 214 -11.67 -21.33 20.45
CA THR A 214 -12.36 -20.56 21.50
C THR A 214 -13.89 -20.67 21.41
N TYR A 215 -14.42 -21.06 20.24
CA TYR A 215 -15.84 -21.30 19.98
C TYR A 215 -16.25 -22.77 20.15
N ASP A 216 -15.29 -23.71 20.27
CA ASP A 216 -15.59 -25.14 20.44
C ASP A 216 -16.47 -25.45 21.66
N PRO A 217 -16.33 -24.77 22.83
CA PRO A 217 -17.19 -25.01 23.97
C PRO A 217 -18.68 -24.71 23.74
N ILE A 218 -19.01 -23.96 22.68
CA ILE A 218 -20.38 -23.60 22.32
C ILE A 218 -20.83 -24.23 21.00
N SER A 219 -20.11 -25.26 20.49
CA SER A 219 -20.41 -25.91 19.21
C SER A 219 -21.82 -26.46 19.11
N ASP A 220 -22.42 -26.82 20.24
CA ASP A 220 -23.74 -27.46 20.31
C ASP A 220 -24.89 -26.43 20.41
N CYS A 221 -24.59 -25.13 20.40
CA CYS A 221 -25.61 -24.10 20.56
C CYS A 221 -26.45 -23.86 19.29
N HIS A 222 -25.87 -24.09 18.11
CA HIS A 222 -26.55 -23.90 16.83
C HIS A 222 -25.83 -24.68 15.70
N PRO A 223 -26.55 -25.36 14.78
CA PRO A 223 -25.92 -26.13 13.70
C PRO A 223 -25.08 -25.26 12.74
N ASP A 224 -25.44 -23.99 12.58
CA ASP A 224 -24.77 -23.08 11.63
C ASP A 224 -23.62 -22.26 12.25
N LEU A 225 -23.17 -22.55 13.48
CA LEU A 225 -22.09 -21.77 14.12
C LEU A 225 -20.82 -21.74 13.25
N ASN A 226 -20.38 -22.90 12.73
CA ASN A 226 -19.20 -22.99 11.87
C ASN A 226 -19.39 -22.24 10.55
N PHE A 227 -20.60 -22.27 9.98
CA PHE A 227 -20.92 -21.52 8.77
C PHE A 227 -20.74 -20.01 9.01
N VAL A 228 -21.29 -19.49 10.12
CA VAL A 228 -21.14 -18.08 10.50
C VAL A 228 -19.68 -17.71 10.72
N LEU A 229 -18.92 -18.49 11.52
CA LEU A 229 -17.50 -18.21 11.76
C LEU A 229 -16.69 -18.20 10.46
N CYS A 230 -16.88 -19.21 9.61
CA CYS A 230 -16.18 -19.25 8.34
C CYS A 230 -16.55 -18.11 7.40
N SER A 231 -17.83 -17.71 7.34
CA SER A 231 -18.27 -16.56 6.53
C SER A 231 -17.68 -15.23 7.00
N ILE A 232 -17.32 -15.11 8.27
CA ILE A 232 -16.67 -13.91 8.83
C ILE A 232 -15.16 -13.90 8.55
N PHE A 233 -14.47 -15.02 8.79
CA PHE A 233 -12.99 -15.10 8.70
C PHE A 233 -12.47 -15.41 7.31
N PHE A 234 -13.26 -16.13 6.50
CA PHE A 234 -13.00 -16.54 5.11
C PHE A 234 -14.24 -16.19 4.27
N PRO A 235 -14.54 -14.90 4.06
CA PRO A 235 -15.79 -14.47 3.44
C PRO A 235 -15.92 -14.99 2.02
N GLN A 236 -17.16 -15.23 1.60
CA GLN A 236 -17.44 -15.66 0.24
C GLN A 236 -17.00 -14.58 -0.75
N CYS A 237 -16.27 -14.99 -1.78
CA CYS A 237 -16.00 -14.13 -2.92
C CYS A 237 -17.11 -14.33 -3.97
N THR A 238 -17.80 -13.25 -4.36
CA THR A 238 -18.73 -13.27 -5.50
C THR A 238 -18.20 -12.44 -6.67
N PRO A 239 -18.73 -12.63 -7.89
CA PRO A 239 -18.36 -11.82 -9.06
C PRO A 239 -18.59 -10.32 -8.86
N GLU A 240 -19.52 -9.95 -7.97
CA GLU A 240 -19.79 -8.56 -7.58
C GLU A 240 -18.83 -8.03 -6.51
N GLY A 241 -17.82 -8.79 -6.06
CA GLY A 241 -16.97 -8.46 -4.91
C GLY A 241 -17.58 -8.95 -3.58
N GLN A 242 -16.89 -8.70 -2.46
CA GLN A 242 -17.40 -9.13 -1.14
C GLN A 242 -18.69 -8.37 -0.80
N MET A 243 -19.76 -9.12 -0.48
CA MET A 243 -20.97 -8.57 0.14
C MET A 243 -20.71 -8.10 1.57
#